data_AF-A0A7S1MUH7-F1
#
_entry.id   AF-A0A7S1MUH7-F1
#
_cell.length_a   1.000
_cell.length_b   1.000
_cell.length_c   1.000
_cell.angle_alpha   90.00
_cell.angle_beta   90.00
_cell.angle_gamma   90.00
#
_symmetry.space_group_name_H-M   'P 1'
#
loop_
_entity.id
_entity.type
_entity.pdbx_description
1 polymer ?
#
loop_
_entity_poly.entity_id
_entity_poly.type
_entity_poly.pdbx_seq_one_letter_code
_entity_poly.pdbx_strand_id
1 'polypeptide(L)'
;VARVVIQCLLSLADMGDKGLGIVETAVCLGTPFQASGKAWDKASLACSHRLVNGYCTSDLILGIVFRAKNLSYSVAGLRPVQTDAPEGNRVLENIDLTNTVKG
;
A
#
# COMPACT_ATOMS: atom_id res chain seq x y z
N VAL A 1 -4.99 4.40 10.41
CA VAL A 1 -4.08 3.31 10.85
C VAL A 1 -3.14 2.85 9.73
N ALA A 2 -3.64 2.40 8.58
CA ALA A 2 -2.80 1.91 7.47
C ALA A 2 -1.73 2.90 6.95
N ARG A 3 -2.02 4.22 6.93
CA ARG A 3 -1.02 5.26 6.57
C ARG A 3 0.22 5.24 7.48
N VAL A 4 0.04 4.97 8.78
CA VAL A 4 1.15 4.93 9.74
C VAL A 4 2.03 3.72 9.47
N VAL A 5 1.43 2.56 9.17
CA VAL A 5 2.16 1.33 8.81
C VAL A 5 3.07 1.56 7.61
N ILE A 6 2.53 2.13 6.51
CA ILE A 6 3.34 2.46 5.33
C ILE A 6 4.47 3.44 5.68
N GLN A 7 4.19 4.45 6.50
CA GLN A 7 5.22 5.41 6.91
C GLN A 7 6.33 4.76 7.75
N CYS A 8 5.98 3.83 8.65
CA CYS A 8 6.95 3.06 9.41
C CYS A 8 7.82 2.18 8.51
N LEU A 9 7.23 1.49 7.53
CA LEU A 9 7.97 0.67 6.56
C LEU A 9 8.93 1.52 5.73
N LEU A 10 8.50 2.72 5.31
CA LEU A 10 9.38 3.69 4.64
C LEU A 10 10.55 4.09 5.54
N SER A 11 10.27 4.41 6.81
CA SER A 11 11.31 4.75 7.79
C SER A 11 12.27 3.61 8.07
N LEU A 12 11.83 2.34 8.03
CA LEU A 12 12.70 1.19 8.12
C LEU A 12 13.57 1.06 6.88
N ALA A 13 12.99 1.18 5.68
CA ALA A 13 13.76 1.17 4.43
C ALA A 13 14.81 2.29 4.36
N ASP A 14 14.55 3.44 5.00
CA ASP A 14 15.50 4.54 5.14
C ASP A 14 16.71 4.24 6.04
N MET A 15 16.65 3.19 6.87
CA MET A 15 17.79 2.76 7.70
C MET A 15 18.86 1.97 6.91
N GLY A 16 18.69 1.81 5.59
CA GLY A 16 19.56 1.01 4.74
C GLY A 16 19.52 -0.47 5.12
N ASP A 17 20.62 -1.19 4.96
CA ASP A 17 20.71 -2.65 5.15
C ASP A 17 20.16 -3.14 6.49
N LYS A 18 20.25 -2.32 7.54
CA LYS A 18 19.74 -2.67 8.88
C LYS A 18 18.22 -2.77 8.94
N GLY A 19 17.51 -2.08 8.05
CA GLY A 19 16.05 -1.97 8.04
C GLY A 19 15.37 -2.85 6.99
N LEU A 20 16.14 -3.51 6.13
CA LEU A 20 15.62 -4.34 5.05
C LEU A 20 15.23 -5.73 5.55
N GLY A 21 14.11 -6.26 5.06
CA GLY A 21 13.67 -7.63 5.36
C GLY A 21 13.38 -7.95 6.83
N ILE A 22 13.30 -6.96 7.72
CA ILE A 22 12.99 -7.16 9.15
C ILE A 22 11.55 -7.70 9.30
N VAL A 23 10.63 -7.11 8.54
CA VAL A 23 9.22 -7.46 8.63
C VAL A 23 9.00 -8.65 7.70
N GLU A 24 8.43 -9.75 8.19
CA GLU A 24 8.13 -10.87 7.29
C GLU A 24 7.03 -10.48 6.29
N THR A 25 5.88 -10.06 6.81
CA THR A 25 4.71 -9.69 6.01
C THR A 25 3.99 -8.48 6.60
N ALA A 26 3.59 -7.55 5.74
CA ALA A 26 2.72 -6.43 6.10
C ALA A 26 1.47 -6.39 5.21
N VAL A 27 0.30 -6.12 5.79
CA VAL A 27 -0.96 -6.05 5.06
C VAL A 27 -1.65 -4.72 5.36
N CYS A 28 -1.90 -3.94 4.32
CA CYS A 28 -2.55 -2.64 4.39
C CYS A 28 -3.89 -2.69 3.66
N LEU A 29 -4.99 -2.51 4.39
CA LEU A 29 -6.35 -2.51 3.85
C LEU A 29 -6.91 -1.09 3.83
N GLY A 30 -7.63 -0.74 2.75
CA GLY A 30 -8.33 0.56 2.66
C GLY A 30 -7.38 1.75 2.82
N THR A 31 -6.13 1.61 2.36
CA THR A 31 -5.02 2.48 2.68
C THR A 31 -5.24 3.93 2.20
N PRO A 32 -5.43 4.91 3.09
CA PRO A 32 -5.58 6.33 2.70
C PRO A 32 -4.19 6.95 2.48
N PHE A 33 -3.43 6.37 1.55
CA PHE A 33 -2.09 6.77 1.16
C PHE A 33 -1.98 6.81 -0.36
N GLN A 34 -0.98 7.52 -0.87
CA GLN A 34 -0.76 7.64 -2.31
C GLN A 34 -0.43 6.28 -2.91
N ALA A 35 -1.07 5.94 -4.02
CA ALA A 35 -0.72 4.79 -4.86
C ALA A 35 0.47 5.12 -5.78
N SER A 36 1.55 5.65 -5.19
CA SER A 36 2.81 5.94 -5.88
C SER A 36 3.68 4.69 -5.87
N GLY A 37 3.93 4.09 -7.03
CA GLY A 37 4.74 2.87 -7.15
C GLY A 37 6.07 2.95 -6.39
N LYS A 38 6.82 4.03 -6.61
CA LYS A 38 8.12 4.29 -5.95
C LYS A 38 8.06 4.22 -4.43
N ALA A 39 7.00 4.73 -3.81
CA ALA A 39 6.87 4.72 -2.36
C ALA A 39 6.57 3.31 -1.83
N TRP A 40 5.73 2.57 -2.55
CA TRP A 40 5.39 1.19 -2.18
C TRP A 40 6.53 0.22 -2.46
N ASP A 41 7.28 0.42 -3.55
CA ASP A 41 8.51 -0.31 -3.85
C ASP A 41 9.55 -0.12 -2.74
N LYS A 42 9.74 1.13 -2.30
CA LYS A 42 10.66 1.40 -1.20
C LYS A 42 10.17 0.76 0.10
N ALA A 43 8.89 0.88 0.43
CA ALA A 43 8.30 0.28 1.62
C ALA A 43 8.37 -1.25 1.60
N SER A 44 8.28 -1.88 0.42
CA SER A 44 8.34 -3.33 0.30
C SER A 44 9.73 -3.88 0.60
N LEU A 45 10.81 -3.10 0.46
CA LEU A 45 12.17 -3.53 0.82
C LEU A 45 12.32 -3.82 2.33
N ALA A 46 11.51 -3.20 3.18
CA ALA A 46 11.46 -3.51 4.61
C ALA A 46 10.81 -4.87 4.91
N CYS A 47 10.14 -5.46 3.92
CA CYS A 47 9.49 -6.77 4.02
C CYS A 47 10.33 -7.86 3.37
N SER A 48 10.52 -9.01 4.02
CA SER A 48 11.28 -10.15 3.47
C SER A 48 10.44 -11.10 2.63
N HIS A 49 9.11 -11.12 2.83
CA HIS A 49 8.21 -11.96 2.07
C HIS A 49 7.21 -11.15 1.24
N ARG A 50 6.26 -10.45 1.88
CA ARG A 50 5.24 -9.69 1.14
C ARG A 50 4.70 -8.45 1.86
N LEU A 51 4.39 -7.42 1.08
CA LEU A 51 3.63 -6.23 1.42
C LEU A 51 2.34 -6.26 0.59
N VAL A 52 1.19 -6.32 1.24
CA VAL A 52 -0.11 -6.45 0.57
C VAL A 52 -0.86 -5.12 0.60
N ASN A 53 -1.31 -4.64 -0.56
CA ASN A 53 -2.31 -3.60 -0.70
C ASN A 53 -3.70 -4.22 -0.97
N GLY A 54 -4.52 -4.32 0.07
CA GLY A 54 -5.93 -4.66 -0.06
C GLY A 54 -6.75 -3.42 -0.39
N TYR A 55 -7.30 -3.39 -1.60
CA TYR A 55 -8.09 -2.25 -2.09
C TYR A 55 -9.54 -2.64 -2.33
N CYS A 56 -10.43 -1.67 -2.23
CA CYS A 56 -11.84 -1.82 -2.54
C CYS A 56 -12.29 -0.65 -3.41
N THR A 57 -12.59 -0.93 -4.68
CA THR A 57 -13.06 0.07 -5.65
C THR A 57 -14.42 0.67 -5.29
N SER A 58 -15.25 -0.08 -4.56
CA SER A 58 -16.61 0.29 -4.15
C SER A 58 -16.70 0.87 -2.73
N ASP A 59 -15.59 1.11 -2.04
CA ASP A 59 -15.61 1.66 -0.68
C ASP A 59 -16.23 3.07 -0.70
N LEU A 60 -17.51 3.14 -0.30
CA LEU A 60 -18.29 4.37 -0.31
C LEU A 60 -17.77 5.38 0.70
N ILE A 61 -17.27 4.93 1.86
CA ILE A 61 -16.76 5.84 2.91
C ILE A 61 -15.46 6.48 2.43
N LEU A 62 -14.50 5.67 1.95
CA LEU A 62 -13.22 6.16 1.47
C LEU A 62 -13.42 7.01 0.20
N GLY A 63 -14.31 6.59 -0.70
CA GLY A 63 -14.68 7.32 -1.90
C GLY A 63 -15.37 8.66 -1.62
N ILE A 64 -16.25 8.75 -0.62
CA ILE A 64 -16.92 10.01 -0.22
C ILE A 64 -15.92 10.96 0.46
N VAL A 65 -15.14 10.45 1.42
CA VAL A 65 -14.14 11.27 2.13
C VAL A 65 -13.09 11.85 1.17
N PHE A 66 -12.65 11.06 0.19
CA PHE A 66 -11.62 11.52 -0.75
C PHE A 66 -12.19 12.49 -1.81
N ARG A 67 -13.41 12.24 -2.32
CA ARG A 67 -14.12 13.16 -3.21
C ARG A 67 -14.44 14.49 -2.53
N ALA A 68 -14.89 14.46 -1.27
CA ALA A 68 -15.17 15.66 -0.49
C ALA A 68 -13.92 16.52 -0.21
N LYS A 69 -12.72 15.92 -0.25
CA LYS A 69 -11.46 16.65 -0.05
C LYS A 69 -10.82 17.18 -1.34
N ASN A 70 -11.44 17.05 -2.52
CA ASN A 70 -10.86 17.45 -3.83
C ASN A 70 -9.44 16.88 -4.07
N LEU A 71 -9.07 15.78 -3.42
CA LEU A 71 -7.83 15.11 -3.77
C LEU A 71 -8.10 14.30 -5.05
N SER A 72 -7.63 14.77 -6.20
CA SER A 72 -7.58 13.99 -7.45
C SER A 72 -6.43 12.97 -7.45
N TYR A 73 -5.81 12.71 -6.30
CA TYR A 73 -4.61 11.89 -6.19
C TYR A 73 -4.93 10.40 -6.13
N SER A 74 -4.07 9.60 -6.74
CA SER A 74 -4.20 8.16 -6.76
C SER A 74 -4.16 7.56 -5.35
N VAL A 75 -5.24 6.90 -4.87
CA VAL A 75 -5.32 6.33 -3.50
C VAL A 75 -5.21 4.82 -3.52
N ALA A 76 -4.25 4.28 -2.79
CA ALA A 76 -3.97 2.85 -2.76
C ALA A 76 -5.14 2.00 -2.21
N GLY A 77 -5.94 2.54 -1.29
CA GLY A 77 -7.13 1.86 -0.78
C GLY A 77 -8.28 1.69 -1.78
N LEU A 78 -8.30 2.44 -2.89
CA LEU A 78 -9.37 2.40 -3.89
C LEU A 78 -8.95 1.73 -5.21
N ARG A 79 -7.66 1.48 -5.40
CA ARG A 79 -7.13 0.98 -6.67
C ARG A 79 -5.80 0.24 -6.46
N PRO A 80 -5.39 -0.64 -7.37
CA PRO A 80 -4.09 -1.29 -7.27
C PRO A 80 -2.94 -0.27 -7.40
N VAL A 81 -1.84 -0.54 -6.71
CA VAL A 81 -0.59 0.21 -6.83
C VAL A 81 0.25 -0.40 -7.94
N GLN A 82 0.55 0.38 -8.96
CA GLN A 82 1.45 -0.03 -10.05
C GLN A 82 2.88 0.34 -9.69
N THR A 83 3.80 -0.58 -9.93
CA THR A 83 5.23 -0.41 -9.66
C THR A 83 6.06 -0.70 -10.90
N ASP A 84 7.22 -0.04 -10.98
CA ASP A 84 8.20 -0.25 -12.06
C ASP A 84 9.27 -1.27 -11.65
N ALA A 85 9.05 -1.98 -10.54
CA ALA A 85 10.03 -2.91 -9.97
C ALA A 85 10.30 -4.08 -10.95
N PRO A 86 11.57 -4.50 -11.12
CA PRO A 86 11.92 -5.63 -11.98
C PRO A 86 11.20 -6.91 -11.57
N GLU A 87 10.85 -7.75 -12.55
CA GLU A 87 10.28 -9.08 -12.31
C GLU A 87 11.23 -9.91 -11.43
N GLY A 88 10.92 -10.01 -10.14
CA GLY A 88 11.77 -10.63 -9.12
C GLY A 88 11.64 -9.95 -7.75
N ASN A 89 11.31 -8.65 -7.71
CA ASN A 89 11.03 -7.92 -6.47
C ASN A 89 9.52 -7.87 -6.18
N ARG A 90 8.83 -9.02 -6.30
CA ARG A 90 7.36 -9.13 -6.12
C ARG A 90 6.96 -9.21 -4.65
N VAL A 91 7.57 -8.36 -3.81
CA VAL A 91 7.15 -8.23 -2.42
C VAL A 91 5.82 -7.48 -2.36
N LEU A 92 5.52 -6.56 -3.30
CA LEU A 92 4.21 -5.90 -3.34
C LEU A 92 3.14 -6.74 -4.05
N GLU A 93 2.05 -7.02 -3.34
CA GLU A 93 0.87 -7.71 -3.86
C GLU A 93 -0.37 -6.81 -3.77
N ASN A 94 -1.16 -6.74 -4.84
CA ASN A 94 -2.46 -6.05 -4.81
C ASN A 94 -3.58 -7.07 -4.74
N ILE A 95 -4.46 -6.94 -3.73
CA ILE A 95 -5.61 -7.81 -3.55
C ILE A 95 -6.88 -6.97 -3.67
N ASP A 96 -7.73 -7.32 -4.63
CA ASP A 96 -9.06 -6.72 -4.77
C ASP A 96 -10.03 -7.36 -3.76
N LEU A 97 -10.60 -6.53 -2.90
CA LEU A 97 -11.56 -6.92 -1.87
C LEU A 97 -12.98 -6.43 -2.16
N THR A 98 -13.22 -5.83 -3.34
CA THR A 98 -14.51 -5.25 -3.72
C THR A 98 -15.69 -6.21 -3.60
N ASN A 99 -15.49 -7.49 -3.90
CA ASN A 99 -16.55 -8.51 -3.82
C ASN A 99 -16.58 -9.25 -2.47
N THR A 100 -15.54 -9.07 -1.64
CA THR A 100 -15.40 -9.74 -0.34
C THR A 100 -16.00 -8.90 0.77
N VAL A 101 -15.84 -7.57 0.68
CA VAL A 101 -16.41 -6.61 1.62
C VAL A 101 -17.78 -6.20 1.09
N LYS A 102 -18.84 -6.81 1.64
CA LYS A 102 -20.19 -6.28 1.50
C LYS A 102 -20.27 -5.04 2.39
N GLY A 103 -20.27 -3.86 1.78
CA GLY A 103 -20.47 -2.58 2.47
C GLY A 103 -21.78 -2.53 3.24
#